data_AF-A0A1F9BG12-F1
#
_entry.id   AF-A0A1F9BG12-F1
#
_cell.length_a   1.000
_cell.length_b   1.000
_cell.length_c   1.000
_cell.angle_alpha   90.00
_cell.angle_beta   90.00
_cell.angle_gamma   90.00
#
_symmetry.space_group_name_H-M   'P 1'
#
loop_
_entity.id
_entity.type
_entity.pdbx_description
1 polymer ?
#
loop_
_entity_poly.entity_id
_entity_poly.type
_entity_poly.pdbx_seq_one_letter_code
_entity_poly.pdbx_strand_id
1 'polypeptide(L)'
;MGKFLSSSHGRLSCSECHSDIEEKGVKHPDPKLLGRSSTLLYDYKKCERCHPQEYQRYLKGAHAMALVQRKKDAPTCGDCHVTHYVVSNQSRLELGRWMTEMCGLCHPVAKKTYLENYHGKTAASLGHEASAYCTDCHGAHTCLSLKKKEEVLKVCQKCHPNAQIRFTGFVVHASEEGVKKEDVEKLKKLKVIRWIEIGFGILVFMVLAFFYAHTLVWFLRKVHEWLKKD
;
A
#
# COMPACT_ATOMS: atom_id res chain seq x y z
N MET A 1 25.41 4.17 15.50
CA MET A 1 25.66 2.71 15.49
C MET A 1 24.42 1.87 15.81
N GLY A 2 23.80 1.94 17.00
CA GLY A 2 22.80 0.96 17.47
C GLY A 2 21.76 0.46 16.45
N LYS A 3 21.08 1.36 15.72
CA LYS A 3 20.04 0.99 14.75
C LYS A 3 20.55 0.17 13.54
N PHE A 4 21.79 0.36 13.12
CA PHE A 4 22.39 -0.44 12.04
C PHE A 4 22.68 -1.86 12.50
N LEU A 5 23.20 -2.03 13.72
CA LEU A 5 23.53 -3.34 14.31
C LEU A 5 22.29 -4.24 14.45
N SER A 6 21.10 -3.65 14.63
CA SER A 6 19.82 -4.37 14.63
C SER A 6 19.23 -4.67 13.25
N SER A 7 19.80 -4.13 12.16
CA SER A 7 19.32 -4.38 10.79
C SER A 7 19.73 -5.76 10.26
N SER A 8 19.08 -6.22 9.19
CA SER A 8 19.45 -7.46 8.47
C SER A 8 20.92 -7.51 8.04
N HIS A 9 21.54 -6.34 7.84
CA HIS A 9 22.93 -6.20 7.44
C HIS A 9 23.85 -5.74 8.58
N GLY A 10 23.39 -5.71 9.84
CA GLY A 10 24.13 -5.19 10.98
C GLY A 10 25.43 -5.92 11.35
N ARG A 11 25.74 -7.03 10.68
CA ARG A 11 27.00 -7.78 10.77
C ARG A 11 27.98 -7.48 9.63
N LEU A 12 27.55 -6.78 8.59
CA LEU A 12 28.42 -6.36 7.49
C LEU A 12 29.22 -5.11 7.89
N SER A 13 30.42 -5.01 7.37
CA SER A 13 31.24 -3.80 7.45
C SER A 13 30.70 -2.71 6.52
N CYS A 14 30.92 -1.44 6.87
CA CYS A 14 30.41 -0.30 6.10
C CYS A 14 30.89 -0.33 4.63
N SER A 15 32.14 -0.75 4.41
CA SER A 15 32.82 -0.80 3.11
C SER A 15 32.31 -1.89 2.17
N GLU A 16 31.61 -2.92 2.66
CA GLU A 16 30.99 -3.94 1.79
C GLU A 16 29.88 -3.35 0.90
N CYS A 17 29.16 -2.34 1.40
CA CYS A 17 28.17 -1.58 0.64
C CYS A 17 28.74 -0.25 0.12
N HIS A 18 29.40 0.50 1.00
CA HIS A 18 30.06 1.77 0.67
C HIS A 18 31.54 1.54 0.33
N SER A 19 31.81 0.78 -0.73
CA SER A 19 33.17 0.52 -1.25
C SER A 19 33.96 1.78 -1.63
N ASP A 20 33.28 2.91 -1.71
CA ASP A 20 33.76 4.26 -2.04
C ASP A 20 33.88 5.20 -0.82
N ILE A 21 33.74 4.67 0.40
CA ILE A 21 33.99 5.40 1.65
C ILE A 21 35.49 5.53 1.92
N GLU A 22 35.99 6.75 2.05
CA GLU A 22 37.39 7.04 2.35
C GLU A 22 37.49 7.98 3.56
N GLU A 23 38.32 7.61 4.53
CA GLU A 23 38.58 8.40 5.73
C GLU A 23 40.09 8.64 5.86
N LYS A 24 40.47 9.89 6.15
CA LYS A 24 41.83 10.45 5.92
C LYS A 24 42.29 10.44 4.45
N GLY A 25 41.37 10.18 3.51
CA GLY A 25 41.53 10.22 2.04
C GLY A 25 41.23 11.56 1.37
N VAL A 26 39.99 12.06 1.29
CA VAL A 26 38.75 11.68 1.99
C VAL A 26 37.55 11.63 1.00
N LYS A 27 36.70 10.60 1.12
CA LYS A 27 35.30 10.61 0.66
C LYS A 27 34.37 10.11 1.76
N HIS A 28 33.87 11.07 2.53
CA HIS A 28 32.59 11.00 3.22
C HIS A 28 31.75 12.17 2.70
N PRO A 29 30.41 12.05 2.59
CA PRO A 29 29.64 12.62 1.47
C PRO A 29 29.99 14.08 1.17
N ASP A 30 30.37 14.34 -0.08
CA ASP A 30 30.76 15.66 -0.59
C ASP A 30 29.81 16.73 -0.02
N PRO A 31 30.31 17.80 0.62
CA PRO A 31 29.47 18.87 1.16
C PRO A 31 28.44 19.43 0.16
N LYS A 32 28.69 19.35 -1.15
CA LYS A 32 27.74 19.74 -2.23
C LYS A 32 26.57 18.77 -2.41
N LEU A 33 26.68 17.56 -1.89
CA LEU A 33 25.66 16.51 -1.90
C LEU A 33 24.86 16.48 -0.57
N LEU A 34 25.30 17.19 0.47
CA LEU A 34 24.50 17.42 1.68
C LEU A 34 23.19 18.12 1.29
N GLY A 35 22.06 17.50 1.62
CA GLY A 35 20.72 17.94 1.21
C GLY A 35 20.12 17.16 0.03
N ARG A 36 20.88 16.29 -0.65
CA ARG A 36 20.31 15.27 -1.56
C ARG A 36 19.93 14.02 -0.78
N SER A 37 18.87 13.32 -1.20
CA SER A 37 18.50 12.03 -0.57
C SER A 37 19.65 11.03 -0.71
N SER A 38 19.95 10.29 0.35
CA SER A 38 20.90 9.19 0.31
C SER A 38 20.49 8.10 -0.69
N THR A 39 19.18 7.93 -0.94
CA THR A 39 18.64 7.03 -1.97
C THR A 39 18.88 7.49 -3.42
N LEU A 40 19.33 8.73 -3.62
CA LEU A 40 19.75 9.23 -4.95
C LEU A 40 21.26 9.21 -5.16
N LEU A 41 22.04 8.97 -4.10
CA LEU A 41 23.51 9.01 -4.13
C LEU A 41 24.15 7.61 -4.15
N TYR A 42 23.41 6.58 -3.73
CA TYR A 42 23.91 5.20 -3.67
C TYR A 42 23.69 4.46 -4.99
N ASP A 43 24.71 3.73 -5.46
CA ASP A 43 24.57 2.83 -6.61
C ASP A 43 23.85 1.53 -6.21
N TYR A 44 22.54 1.48 -6.45
CA TYR A 44 21.72 0.30 -6.19
C TYR A 44 22.02 -0.91 -7.09
N LYS A 45 22.87 -0.79 -8.12
CA LYS A 45 23.40 -1.98 -8.80
C LYS A 45 24.27 -2.82 -7.87
N LYS A 46 24.92 -2.23 -6.85
CA LYS A 46 25.69 -3.00 -5.84
C LYS A 46 24.84 -4.08 -5.15
N CYS A 47 23.52 -3.87 -5.01
CA CYS A 47 22.60 -4.86 -4.45
C CYS A 47 22.50 -6.14 -5.28
N GLU A 48 22.72 -6.09 -6.60
CA GLU A 48 22.71 -7.25 -7.50
C GLU A 48 23.74 -8.31 -7.10
N ARG A 49 24.88 -7.90 -6.53
CA ARG A 49 25.97 -8.81 -6.12
C ARG A 49 25.52 -9.87 -5.11
N CYS A 50 24.60 -9.52 -4.21
CA CYS A 50 24.10 -10.41 -3.15
C CYS A 50 22.62 -10.79 -3.33
N HIS A 51 21.83 -9.95 -4.00
CA HIS A 51 20.40 -10.19 -4.29
C HIS A 51 20.10 -10.21 -5.80
N PRO A 52 20.79 -11.05 -6.61
CA PRO A 52 20.66 -11.03 -8.07
C PRO A 52 19.22 -11.35 -8.51
N GLN A 53 18.54 -12.27 -7.82
CA GLN A 53 17.17 -12.68 -8.16
C GLN A 53 16.17 -11.52 -7.98
N GLU A 54 16.30 -10.75 -6.90
CA GLU A 54 15.39 -9.64 -6.61
C GLU A 54 15.70 -8.42 -7.48
N TYR A 55 16.98 -8.15 -7.75
CA TYR A 55 17.38 -7.12 -8.72
C TYR A 55 16.84 -7.43 -10.13
N GLN A 56 16.96 -8.69 -10.59
CA GLN A 56 16.44 -9.13 -11.89
C GLN A 56 14.90 -9.20 -11.94
N ARG A 57 14.21 -9.27 -10.79
CA ARG A 57 12.76 -9.05 -10.70
C ARG A 57 12.41 -7.57 -10.77
N TYR A 58 13.17 -6.72 -10.09
CA TYR A 58 13.00 -5.26 -10.11
C TYR A 58 13.14 -4.67 -11.51
N LEU A 59 14.16 -5.09 -12.28
CA LEU A 59 14.38 -4.62 -13.66
C LEU A 59 13.20 -4.88 -14.61
N LYS A 60 12.35 -5.88 -14.31
CA LYS A 60 11.15 -6.21 -15.10
C LYS A 60 9.94 -5.36 -14.73
N GLY A 61 10.04 -4.55 -13.68
CA GLY A 61 8.92 -3.84 -13.07
C GLY A 61 8.71 -2.41 -13.54
N ALA A 62 7.53 -1.86 -13.21
CA ALA A 62 7.16 -0.50 -13.60
C ALA A 62 8.08 0.57 -13.00
N HIS A 63 8.65 0.32 -11.81
CA HIS A 63 9.56 1.25 -11.12
C HIS A 63 10.93 1.35 -11.81
N ALA A 64 11.54 0.22 -12.20
CA ALA A 64 12.76 0.24 -12.99
C ALA A 64 12.56 0.91 -14.36
N MET A 65 11.43 0.64 -15.02
CA MET A 65 11.06 1.34 -16.26
C MET A 65 10.86 2.84 -16.07
N ALA A 66 10.38 3.29 -14.90
CA ALA A 66 10.27 4.70 -14.57
C ALA A 66 11.65 5.37 -14.37
N LEU A 67 12.62 4.68 -13.73
CA LEU A 67 14.01 5.14 -13.64
C LEU A 67 14.67 5.27 -15.02
N VAL A 68 14.53 4.26 -15.89
CA VAL A 68 15.06 4.32 -17.28
C VAL A 68 14.46 5.49 -18.06
N GLN A 69 13.17 5.77 -17.86
CA GLN A 69 12.47 6.94 -18.42
C GLN A 69 12.82 8.27 -17.73
N ARG A 70 13.75 8.29 -16.77
CA ARG A 70 14.15 9.46 -15.96
C ARG A 70 12.96 10.17 -15.32
N LYS A 71 11.92 9.43 -14.94
CA LYS A 71 10.79 9.99 -14.21
C LYS A 71 11.25 10.43 -12.83
N LYS A 72 10.83 11.63 -12.46
CA LYS A 72 11.03 12.17 -11.11
C LYS A 72 10.41 11.21 -10.09
N ASP A 73 11.08 11.04 -8.95
CA ASP A 73 10.60 10.27 -7.81
C ASP A 73 10.35 8.76 -8.10
N ALA A 74 10.98 8.21 -9.15
CA ALA A 74 10.96 6.77 -9.44
C ALA A 74 11.83 5.99 -8.43
N PRO A 75 11.28 5.01 -7.69
CA PRO A 75 11.94 4.44 -6.52
C PRO A 75 12.98 3.36 -6.89
N THR A 76 14.10 3.40 -6.17
CA THR A 76 15.18 2.40 -6.12
C THR A 76 14.93 1.36 -5.01
N CYS A 77 15.88 0.45 -4.78
CA CYS A 77 15.78 -0.49 -3.66
C CYS A 77 15.74 0.23 -2.29
N GLY A 78 16.46 1.35 -2.14
CA GLY A 78 16.59 2.08 -0.88
C GLY A 78 15.35 2.87 -0.47
N ASP A 79 14.51 3.24 -1.44
CA ASP A 79 13.27 4.00 -1.19
C ASP A 79 12.17 3.10 -0.58
N CYS A 80 12.25 1.78 -0.79
CA CYS A 80 11.38 0.80 -0.13
C CYS A 80 12.08 0.09 1.04
N HIS A 81 13.37 -0.23 0.90
CA HIS A 81 14.18 -0.91 1.92
C HIS A 81 15.32 -0.01 2.39
N VAL A 82 15.08 0.81 3.43
CA VAL A 82 16.13 1.67 4.01
C VAL A 82 17.17 0.80 4.74
N THR A 83 18.24 0.43 4.04
CA THR A 83 19.16 -0.67 4.38
C THR A 83 19.74 -0.63 5.80
N HIS A 84 19.91 0.56 6.39
CA HIS A 84 20.41 0.71 7.76
C HIS A 84 19.39 0.40 8.87
N TYR A 85 18.11 0.18 8.52
CA TYR A 85 17.00 0.05 9.47
C TYR A 85 16.06 -1.12 9.18
N VAL A 86 16.13 -1.73 7.99
CA VAL A 86 15.31 -2.90 7.63
C VAL A 86 15.76 -4.13 8.43
N VAL A 87 14.79 -4.81 9.02
CA VAL A 87 14.96 -6.07 9.75
C VAL A 87 14.40 -7.25 8.94
N SER A 88 14.95 -8.43 9.16
CA SER A 88 14.45 -9.69 8.59
C SER A 88 13.48 -10.38 9.55
N ASN A 89 12.89 -11.50 9.12
CA ASN A 89 12.02 -12.36 9.94
C ASN A 89 10.79 -11.67 10.57
N GLN A 90 10.28 -10.61 9.93
CA GLN A 90 8.97 -10.05 10.26
C GLN A 90 7.86 -11.07 9.96
N SER A 91 6.79 -11.07 10.76
CA SER A 91 5.57 -11.80 10.44
C SER A 91 4.93 -11.30 9.14
N ARG A 92 4.05 -12.11 8.54
CA ARG A 92 3.34 -11.72 7.31
C ARG A 92 2.52 -10.45 7.53
N LEU A 93 1.89 -10.33 8.70
CA LEU A 93 1.14 -9.13 9.10
C LEU A 93 2.02 -7.88 9.21
N GLU A 94 3.17 -7.95 9.88
CA GLU A 94 4.07 -6.82 10.04
C GLU A 94 4.64 -6.35 8.71
N LEU A 95 5.16 -7.30 7.91
CA LEU A 95 5.72 -7.02 6.58
C LEU A 95 4.65 -6.45 5.64
N GLY A 96 3.44 -7.03 5.63
CA GLY A 96 2.34 -6.57 4.80
C GLY A 96 1.86 -5.16 5.17
N ARG A 97 1.74 -4.85 6.47
CA ARG A 97 1.44 -3.50 6.96
C ARG A 97 2.54 -2.51 6.58
N TRP A 98 3.80 -2.85 6.85
CA TRP A 98 4.94 -2.00 6.50
C TRP A 98 5.00 -1.72 4.99
N MET A 99 4.83 -2.74 4.14
CA MET A 99 4.78 -2.57 2.68
C MET A 99 3.59 -1.71 2.22
N THR A 100 2.41 -1.85 2.84
CA THR A 100 1.25 -0.99 2.55
C THR A 100 1.54 0.49 2.85
N GLU A 101 2.26 0.76 3.95
CA GLU A 101 2.75 2.10 4.29
C GLU A 101 3.79 2.60 3.28
N MET A 102 4.81 1.79 2.93
CA MET A 102 5.84 2.15 1.95
C MET A 102 5.25 2.48 0.58
N CYS A 103 4.32 1.66 0.07
CA CYS A 103 3.62 1.96 -1.19
C CYS A 103 2.82 3.27 -1.10
N GLY A 104 2.24 3.57 0.06
CA GLY A 104 1.44 4.77 0.31
C GLY A 104 2.21 6.08 0.32
N LEU A 105 3.53 6.06 0.54
CA LEU A 105 4.38 7.26 0.48
C LEU A 105 4.36 7.91 -0.91
N CYS A 106 4.33 7.09 -1.96
CA CYS A 106 4.26 7.55 -3.36
C CYS A 106 2.86 7.38 -3.97
N HIS A 107 2.02 6.48 -3.44
CA HIS A 107 0.66 6.20 -3.92
C HIS A 107 -0.42 6.42 -2.85
N PRO A 108 -0.56 7.64 -2.28
CA PRO A 108 -1.46 7.90 -1.14
C PRO A 108 -2.93 7.61 -1.48
N VAL A 109 -3.37 7.94 -2.69
CA VAL A 109 -4.74 7.70 -3.19
C VAL A 109 -5.04 6.19 -3.30
N ALA A 110 -4.09 5.42 -3.84
CA ALA A 110 -4.25 3.98 -3.99
C ALA A 110 -4.22 3.28 -2.62
N LYS A 111 -3.35 3.70 -1.69
CA LYS A 111 -3.36 3.23 -0.30
C LYS A 111 -4.71 3.50 0.36
N LYS A 112 -5.21 4.74 0.31
CA LYS A 112 -6.49 5.12 0.93
C LYS A 112 -7.64 4.24 0.44
N THR A 113 -7.83 4.18 -0.87
CA THR A 113 -8.94 3.43 -1.48
C THR A 113 -8.77 1.92 -1.38
N TYR A 114 -7.53 1.41 -1.27
CA TYR A 114 -7.25 0.03 -0.88
C TYR A 114 -7.69 -0.24 0.56
N LEU A 115 -7.36 0.62 1.53
CA LEU A 115 -7.76 0.48 2.93
C LEU A 115 -9.27 0.56 3.16
N GLU A 116 -10.02 1.12 2.21
CA GLU A 116 -11.49 1.15 2.22
C GLU A 116 -12.12 -0.17 1.70
N ASN A 117 -11.36 -1.01 0.98
CA ASN A 117 -11.83 -2.29 0.42
C ASN A 117 -11.74 -3.46 1.42
N TYR A 118 -12.29 -4.63 1.06
CA TYR A 118 -12.28 -5.83 1.91
C TYR A 118 -10.87 -6.33 2.29
N HIS A 119 -9.96 -6.46 1.32
CA HIS A 119 -8.57 -6.87 1.59
C HIS A 119 -7.85 -5.86 2.49
N GLY A 120 -7.96 -4.56 2.24
CA GLY A 120 -7.34 -3.53 3.07
C GLY A 120 -7.86 -3.50 4.50
N LYS A 121 -9.18 -3.55 4.69
CA LYS A 121 -9.81 -3.65 6.02
C LYS A 121 -9.39 -4.91 6.77
N THR A 122 -9.40 -6.07 6.12
CA THR A 122 -9.00 -7.33 6.76
C THR A 122 -7.50 -7.38 7.08
N ALA A 123 -6.65 -6.91 6.16
CA ALA A 123 -5.19 -6.87 6.31
C ALA A 123 -4.72 -5.88 7.38
N ALA A 124 -5.06 -4.60 7.22
CA ALA A 124 -4.55 -3.54 8.06
C ALA A 124 -5.33 -3.44 9.38
N SER A 125 -6.66 -3.29 9.29
CA SER A 125 -7.51 -2.98 10.45
C SER A 125 -7.83 -4.19 11.33
N LEU A 126 -8.08 -5.36 10.74
CA LEU A 126 -8.45 -6.57 11.49
C LEU A 126 -7.29 -7.55 11.73
N GLY A 127 -6.15 -7.37 11.05
CA GLY A 127 -4.95 -8.19 11.25
C GLY A 127 -5.00 -9.59 10.65
N HIS A 128 -5.89 -9.86 9.70
CA HIS A 128 -5.99 -11.16 9.05
C HIS A 128 -4.81 -11.40 8.09
N GLU A 129 -3.89 -12.27 8.51
CA GLU A 129 -2.71 -12.63 7.72
C GLU A 129 -3.02 -13.22 6.35
N ALA A 130 -4.19 -13.84 6.15
CA ALA A 130 -4.61 -14.42 4.86
C ALA A 130 -5.03 -13.38 3.81
N SER A 131 -5.11 -12.10 4.16
CA SER A 131 -5.51 -11.04 3.22
C SER A 131 -4.40 -10.70 2.20
N ALA A 132 -4.81 -10.22 1.03
CA ALA A 132 -3.93 -9.84 -0.07
C ALA A 132 -3.45 -8.39 0.04
N TYR A 133 -2.15 -8.21 0.25
CA TYR A 133 -1.47 -6.91 0.30
C TYR A 133 -1.09 -6.41 -1.10
N CYS A 134 -0.64 -5.16 -1.19
CA CYS A 134 -0.13 -4.55 -2.43
C CYS A 134 0.92 -5.45 -3.13
N THR A 135 1.79 -6.08 -2.34
CA THR A 135 2.87 -6.96 -2.78
C THR A 135 2.39 -8.33 -3.27
N ASP A 136 1.24 -8.85 -2.84
CA ASP A 136 0.69 -10.10 -3.35
C ASP A 136 0.15 -9.94 -4.76
N CYS A 137 -0.46 -8.77 -5.03
CA CYS A 137 -1.04 -8.43 -6.31
C CYS A 137 0.01 -7.96 -7.32
N HIS A 138 0.75 -6.90 -6.98
CA HIS A 138 1.72 -6.28 -7.88
C HIS A 138 3.09 -6.99 -7.86
N GLY A 139 3.38 -7.79 -6.83
CA GLY A 139 4.68 -8.41 -6.59
C GLY A 139 5.68 -7.44 -5.96
N ALA A 140 6.30 -7.83 -4.84
CA ALA A 140 7.15 -6.96 -4.02
C ALA A 140 8.28 -6.25 -4.79
N HIS A 141 8.99 -6.96 -5.66
CA HIS A 141 10.03 -6.37 -6.50
C HIS A 141 9.57 -6.13 -7.95
N THR A 142 8.61 -6.91 -8.46
CA THR A 142 8.15 -6.78 -9.87
C THR A 142 7.20 -5.62 -10.12
N CYS A 143 6.50 -5.09 -9.10
CA CYS A 143 5.60 -3.93 -9.19
C CYS A 143 4.80 -3.85 -10.51
N LEU A 144 4.08 -4.93 -10.82
CA LEU A 144 3.33 -5.10 -12.08
C LEU A 144 2.23 -4.04 -12.19
N SER A 145 2.05 -3.44 -13.36
CA SER A 145 1.00 -2.42 -13.55
C SER A 145 -0.42 -2.97 -13.64
N LEU A 146 -0.59 -4.29 -13.76
CA LEU A 146 -1.87 -5.02 -13.79
C LEU A 146 -2.94 -4.41 -14.73
N LYS A 147 -2.50 -3.95 -15.91
CA LYS A 147 -3.39 -3.29 -16.89
C LYS A 147 -4.20 -4.27 -17.74
N LYS A 148 -3.70 -5.49 -17.95
CA LYS A 148 -4.37 -6.53 -18.75
C LYS A 148 -5.19 -7.44 -17.85
N LYS A 149 -6.42 -7.78 -18.27
CA LYS A 149 -7.33 -8.61 -17.46
C LYS A 149 -6.76 -10.01 -17.24
N GLU A 150 -6.00 -10.53 -18.18
CA GLU A 150 -5.37 -11.86 -18.13
C GLU A 150 -4.23 -11.89 -17.10
N GLU A 151 -3.55 -10.77 -16.88
CA GLU A 151 -2.54 -10.61 -15.82
C GLU A 151 -3.21 -10.49 -14.45
N VAL A 152 -4.29 -9.69 -14.34
CA VAL A 152 -5.11 -9.57 -13.13
C VAL A 152 -5.70 -10.94 -12.74
N LEU A 153 -6.23 -11.70 -13.70
CA LEU A 153 -6.86 -12.98 -13.45
C LEU A 153 -5.89 -13.98 -12.80
N LYS A 154 -4.67 -14.10 -13.35
CA LYS A 154 -3.61 -14.96 -12.78
C LYS A 154 -3.24 -14.57 -11.35
N VAL A 155 -3.31 -13.29 -11.02
CA VAL A 155 -3.08 -12.79 -9.66
C VAL A 155 -4.24 -13.16 -8.74
N CYS A 156 -5.49 -12.91 -9.14
CA CYS A 156 -6.66 -13.31 -8.36
C CYS A 156 -6.69 -14.83 -8.10
N GLN A 157 -6.33 -15.63 -9.11
CA GLN A 157 -6.33 -17.09 -9.04
C GLN A 157 -5.32 -17.70 -8.05
N LYS A 158 -4.34 -16.93 -7.56
CA LYS A 158 -3.46 -17.37 -6.45
C LYS A 158 -4.24 -17.73 -5.18
N CYS A 159 -5.31 -16.99 -4.89
CA CYS A 159 -6.16 -17.18 -3.69
C CYS A 159 -7.61 -17.52 -4.04
N HIS A 160 -8.05 -17.28 -5.29
CA HIS A 160 -9.38 -17.62 -5.78
C HIS A 160 -9.28 -18.52 -7.04
N PRO A 161 -8.95 -19.81 -6.91
CA PRO A 161 -8.65 -20.69 -8.05
C PRO A 161 -9.75 -20.73 -9.12
N ASN A 162 -11.01 -20.65 -8.69
CA ASN A 162 -12.20 -20.68 -9.55
C ASN A 162 -12.57 -19.30 -10.15
N ALA A 163 -11.76 -18.26 -9.93
CA ALA A 163 -12.00 -16.95 -10.53
C ALA A 163 -11.96 -17.04 -12.06
N GLN A 164 -12.96 -16.45 -12.71
CA GLN A 164 -13.05 -16.30 -14.17
C GLN A 164 -12.71 -14.88 -14.59
N ILE A 165 -12.50 -14.62 -15.89
CA ILE A 165 -12.14 -13.28 -16.41
C ILE A 165 -13.12 -12.16 -16.01
N ARG A 166 -14.39 -12.47 -15.71
CA ARG A 166 -15.37 -11.51 -15.18
C ARG A 166 -15.02 -10.99 -13.78
N PHE A 167 -14.33 -11.80 -12.96
CA PHE A 167 -13.89 -11.45 -11.61
C PHE A 167 -12.92 -10.26 -11.62
N THR A 168 -12.13 -10.09 -12.69
CA THR A 168 -11.23 -8.94 -12.88
C THR A 168 -11.95 -7.63 -13.19
N GLY A 169 -13.28 -7.61 -13.17
CA GLY A 169 -14.09 -6.40 -13.15
C GLY A 169 -14.13 -5.72 -11.78
N PHE A 170 -13.72 -6.41 -10.71
CA PHE A 170 -13.61 -5.83 -9.37
C PHE A 170 -12.44 -4.84 -9.31
N VAL A 171 -12.73 -3.57 -8.96
CA VAL A 171 -11.72 -2.51 -8.85
C VAL A 171 -11.24 -2.42 -7.40
N VAL A 172 -10.01 -2.88 -7.16
CA VAL A 172 -9.43 -2.99 -5.81
C VAL A 172 -9.19 -1.62 -5.15
N HIS A 173 -8.69 -0.63 -5.90
CA HIS A 173 -8.37 0.70 -5.38
C HIS A 173 -8.91 1.78 -6.36
N ALA A 174 -10.22 2.04 -6.28
CA ALA A 174 -10.92 2.91 -7.20
C ALA A 174 -10.73 4.40 -6.84
N SER A 175 -10.14 5.19 -7.74
CA SER A 175 -10.00 6.65 -7.57
C SER A 175 -10.57 7.43 -8.75
N GLU A 176 -11.17 8.59 -8.47
CA GLU A 176 -11.41 9.65 -9.47
C GLU A 176 -10.14 10.50 -9.70
N GLU A 177 -9.32 10.67 -8.66
CA GLU A 177 -8.02 11.34 -8.74
C GLU A 177 -7.05 10.54 -9.63
N GLY A 178 -6.37 11.23 -10.55
CA GLY A 178 -5.46 10.64 -11.53
C GLY A 178 -6.14 10.03 -12.77
N VAL A 179 -7.47 9.98 -12.83
CA VAL A 179 -8.19 9.65 -14.06
C VAL A 179 -8.10 10.85 -15.00
N LYS A 180 -7.61 10.64 -16.23
CA LYS A 180 -7.61 11.68 -17.26
C LYS A 180 -9.05 12.13 -17.50
N LYS A 181 -9.29 13.44 -17.67
CA LYS A 181 -10.64 13.98 -17.97
C LYS A 181 -11.25 13.39 -19.25
N GLU A 182 -10.40 12.85 -20.12
CA GLU A 182 -10.70 12.07 -21.32
C GLU A 182 -11.51 10.76 -21.04
N ASP A 183 -11.29 10.10 -19.90
CA ASP A 183 -11.94 8.83 -19.53
C ASP A 183 -13.35 9.02 -18.94
N VAL A 184 -14.21 9.73 -19.68
CA VAL A 184 -15.56 10.17 -19.25
C VAL A 184 -16.42 9.01 -18.71
N GLU A 185 -16.33 7.82 -19.33
CA GLU A 185 -17.12 6.66 -18.89
C GLU A 185 -16.66 6.09 -17.54
N LYS A 186 -15.35 6.14 -17.25
CA LYS A 186 -14.81 5.72 -15.95
C LYS A 186 -15.26 6.69 -14.85
N LEU A 187 -15.19 7.99 -15.12
CA LEU A 187 -15.68 9.04 -14.22
C LEU A 187 -17.19 8.91 -13.98
N LYS A 188 -17.99 8.62 -15.01
CA LYS A 188 -19.46 8.41 -14.87
C LYS A 188 -19.77 7.20 -13.97
N LYS A 189 -19.04 6.08 -14.13
CA LYS A 189 -19.22 4.88 -13.28
C LYS A 189 -18.85 5.14 -11.82
N LEU A 190 -17.75 5.85 -11.55
CA LEU A 190 -17.34 6.22 -10.19
C LEU A 190 -18.38 7.11 -9.50
N LYS A 191 -18.89 8.13 -10.21
CA LYS A 191 -19.97 8.99 -9.69
C LYS A 191 -21.25 8.23 -9.37
N VAL A 192 -21.65 7.27 -10.21
CA VAL A 192 -22.83 6.43 -9.95
C VAL A 192 -22.64 5.58 -8.68
N ILE A 193 -21.47 4.96 -8.49
CA ILE A 193 -21.16 4.19 -7.28
C ILE A 193 -21.27 5.09 -6.03
N ARG A 194 -20.66 6.28 -6.06
CA ARG A 194 -20.72 7.24 -4.95
C ARG A 194 -22.14 7.72 -4.63
N TRP A 195 -22.98 7.95 -5.63
CA TRP A 195 -24.39 8.31 -5.40
C TRP A 195 -25.20 7.17 -4.78
N ILE A 196 -24.97 5.93 -5.21
CA ILE A 196 -25.60 4.74 -4.61
C ILE A 196 -25.16 4.59 -3.15
N GLU A 197 -23.87 4.75 -2.85
CA GLU A 197 -23.33 4.69 -1.49
C GLU A 197 -23.96 5.73 -0.56
N ILE A 198 -24.06 7.00 -1.01
CA ILE A 198 -24.72 8.08 -0.26
C ILE A 198 -26.22 7.75 -0.05
N GLY A 199 -26.91 7.26 -1.08
CA GLY A 199 -28.32 6.89 -1.00
C GLY A 199 -28.58 5.77 0.03
N PHE A 200 -27.77 4.70 0.01
CA PHE A 200 -27.84 3.64 1.00
C PHE A 200 -27.47 4.12 2.41
N GLY A 201 -26.49 5.02 2.55
CA GLY A 201 -26.12 5.62 3.82
C GLY A 201 -27.26 6.42 4.46
N ILE A 202 -27.96 7.24 3.66
CA ILE A 202 -29.14 7.99 4.10
C ILE A 202 -30.28 7.03 4.50
N LEU A 203 -30.53 5.99 3.69
CA LEU A 203 -31.56 4.99 3.99
C LEU A 203 -31.29 4.26 5.32
N VAL A 204 -30.07 3.79 5.55
CA VAL A 204 -29.67 3.14 6.80
C VAL A 204 -29.81 4.09 7.98
N PHE A 205 -29.36 5.34 7.86
CA PHE A 205 -29.50 6.33 8.92
C PHE A 205 -30.97 6.61 9.25
N MET A 206 -31.84 6.79 8.24
CA MET A 206 -33.28 7.01 8.41
C MET A 206 -33.96 5.85 9.14
N VAL A 207 -33.65 4.61 8.73
CA VAL A 207 -34.20 3.40 9.36
C VAL A 207 -33.77 3.30 10.83
N LEU A 208 -32.47 3.47 11.11
CA LEU A 208 -31.96 3.44 12.49
C LEU A 208 -32.59 4.56 13.34
N ALA A 209 -32.63 5.80 12.84
CA ALA A 209 -33.24 6.93 13.53
C ALA A 209 -34.72 6.68 13.87
N PHE A 210 -35.50 6.10 12.95
CA PHE A 210 -36.89 5.72 13.20
C PHE A 210 -37.01 4.67 14.33
N PHE A 211 -36.25 3.57 14.26
CA PHE A 211 -36.32 2.51 15.28
C PHE A 211 -35.84 2.97 16.66
N TYR A 212 -34.75 3.75 16.73
CA TYR A 212 -34.28 4.31 17.99
C TYR A 212 -35.26 5.34 18.56
N ALA A 213 -35.84 6.22 17.74
CA ALA A 213 -36.84 7.19 18.20
C ALA A 213 -38.12 6.49 18.70
N HIS A 214 -38.61 5.47 17.98
CA HIS A 214 -39.76 4.67 18.41
C HIS A 214 -39.49 3.97 19.76
N THR A 215 -38.31 3.35 19.90
CA THR A 215 -37.88 2.69 21.14
C THR A 215 -37.78 3.68 22.31
N LEU A 216 -37.24 4.87 22.07
CA LEU A 216 -37.15 5.95 23.05
C LEU A 216 -38.53 6.44 23.48
N VAL A 217 -39.46 6.67 22.54
CA VAL A 217 -40.85 7.07 22.85
C VAL A 217 -41.56 5.99 23.68
N TRP A 218 -41.38 4.72 23.35
CA TRP A 218 -41.97 3.61 24.12
C TRP A 218 -41.37 3.52 25.54
N PHE A 219 -40.06 3.72 25.68
CA PHE A 219 -39.39 3.80 26.98
C PHE A 219 -39.89 4.98 27.82
N LEU A 220 -39.95 6.19 27.25
CA LEU A 220 -40.46 7.39 27.92
C LEU A 220 -41.92 7.23 28.36
N ARG A 221 -42.76 6.62 27.52
CA ARG A 221 -44.13 6.26 27.88
C ARG A 221 -44.17 5.32 29.09
N LYS A 222 -43.34 4.27 29.10
CA LYS A 222 -43.27 3.30 30.21
C LYS A 222 -42.80 3.95 31.51
N VAL A 223 -41.83 4.86 31.45
CA VAL A 223 -41.39 5.67 32.60
C VAL A 223 -42.52 6.58 33.11
N HIS A 224 -43.25 7.24 32.22
CA HIS A 224 -44.41 8.08 32.58
C HIS A 224 -45.57 7.28 33.20
N GLU A 225 -45.84 6.06 32.71
CA GLU A 225 -46.83 5.15 33.30
C GLU A 225 -46.39 4.59 34.67
N TRP A 226 -45.08 4.46 34.91
CA TRP A 226 -44.53 4.05 36.21
C TRP A 226 -44.63 5.17 37.25
N LEU A 227 -44.17 6.39 36.90
CA LEU A 227 -44.24 7.59 37.73
C LEU A 227 -45.67 8.08 38.07
N LYS A 228 -46.70 7.43 37.52
CA LYS A 228 -48.13 7.70 37.78
C LYS A 228 -48.81 6.65 38.67
N LYS A 229 -48.08 5.62 39.09
CA LYS A 229 -48.61 4.52 39.93
C LYS A 229 -48.18 4.62 41.40
N ASP A 230 -47.29 5.56 41.71
CA ASP A 230 -46.97 6.04 43.05
C ASP A 230 -47.72 7.37 43.31
#